data_AF-A0A8D8YTK1-F1
#
_entry.id   AF-A0A8D8YTK1-F1
#
_cell.length_a   1.000
_cell.length_b   1.000
_cell.length_c   1.000
_cell.angle_alpha   90.00
_cell.angle_beta   90.00
_cell.angle_gamma   90.00
#
_symmetry.space_group_name_H-M   'P 1'
#
loop_
_entity.id
_entity.type
_entity.pdbx_description
1 polymer ?
#
loop_
_entity_poly.entity_id
_entity_poly.type
_entity_poly.pdbx_seq_one_letter_code
_entity_poly.pdbx_strand_id
1 'polypeptide(L)'
;MIPSVSGTVLFPGLFDIWLTNDQILKLLRGDCEDHAVLLMCYLMHQDITCWLLLGQGIPDGSVAFVLIRTKTEEFYIIHPVQGVKYSVDDSFSPLNKVYCLINQENIWVNIQEEEIIKRTRFDVRKSQDWEPVFNRNIATPLGSVQPNFIDYTHTSTLDVSLLSDSLEKLLRQSIAAWRKSHRTVWNRYVIAVLRKILPLLEQQAWEAGAGPGGAGSGQSLYQFPQVQQLVSSYKVCGFPINLPFTNFAAILDALKSTGVHKSETED
;
A
#
# COMPACT_ATOMS: atom_id res chain seq x y z
N MET A 1 6.81 1.14 -3.96
CA MET A 1 6.29 1.28 -2.57
C MET A 1 7.32 0.78 -1.59
N ILE A 2 7.32 1.37 -0.40
CA ILE A 2 8.09 0.88 0.72
C ILE A 2 7.39 -0.41 1.23
N PRO A 3 8.11 -1.54 1.38
CA PRO A 3 7.53 -2.76 1.91
C PRO A 3 7.20 -2.63 3.40
N SER A 4 6.05 -3.20 3.78
CA SER A 4 5.65 -3.36 5.17
C SER A 4 6.32 -4.59 5.78
N VAL A 5 6.97 -4.41 6.94
CA VAL A 5 7.61 -5.48 7.72
C VAL A 5 7.24 -5.25 9.19
N SER A 6 6.83 -6.29 9.91
CA SER A 6 6.45 -6.17 11.33
C SER A 6 7.58 -5.56 12.17
N GLY A 7 7.25 -4.58 13.02
CA GLY A 7 8.19 -3.96 13.96
C GLY A 7 8.92 -4.96 14.85
N THR A 8 8.28 -6.08 15.21
CA THR A 8 8.92 -7.17 15.99
C THR A 8 10.10 -7.85 15.26
N VAL A 9 10.08 -7.85 13.93
CA VAL A 9 11.18 -8.36 13.09
C VAL A 9 12.26 -7.31 12.93
N LEU A 10 11.90 -6.03 12.88
CA LEU A 10 12.84 -4.92 12.80
C LEU A 10 13.61 -4.72 14.12
N PHE A 11 12.93 -4.88 15.25
CA PHE A 11 13.45 -4.63 16.60
C PHE A 11 13.10 -5.76 17.58
N PRO A 12 13.73 -6.95 17.47
CA PRO A 12 13.41 -8.08 18.32
C PRO A 12 13.63 -7.78 19.81
N GLY A 13 12.59 -7.95 20.62
CA GLY A 13 12.65 -7.78 22.09
C GLY A 13 12.58 -6.34 22.60
N LEU A 14 12.35 -5.37 21.72
CA LEU A 14 12.07 -3.98 22.09
C LEU A 14 10.56 -3.72 22.10
N PHE A 15 10.15 -2.65 22.79
CA PHE A 15 8.80 -2.11 22.66
C PHE A 15 8.54 -1.63 21.24
N ASP A 16 7.27 -1.41 20.90
CA ASP A 16 6.88 -0.84 19.62
C ASP A 16 7.47 0.57 19.46
N ILE A 17 8.38 0.74 18.50
CA ILE A 17 9.11 2.00 18.25
C ILE A 17 8.74 2.48 16.86
N TRP A 18 8.13 3.66 16.77
CA TRP A 18 7.79 4.28 15.50
C TRP A 18 9.00 5.04 14.95
N LEU A 19 9.31 4.78 13.68
CA LEU A 19 10.38 5.40 12.94
C LEU A 19 10.03 6.83 12.52
N THR A 20 11.04 7.67 12.41
CA THR A 20 10.89 8.96 11.75
C THR A 20 10.81 8.78 10.23
N ASN A 21 10.27 9.78 9.53
CA ASN A 21 10.10 9.76 8.08
C ASN A 21 11.45 9.65 7.35
N ASP A 22 12.51 10.23 7.91
CA ASP A 22 13.86 10.08 7.36
C ASP A 22 14.41 8.66 7.57
N GLN A 23 14.12 8.02 8.70
CA GLN A 23 14.52 6.64 8.97
C GLN A 23 13.82 5.64 8.05
N ILE A 24 12.49 5.73 7.88
CA ILE A 24 11.75 4.83 6.97
C ILE A 24 12.24 4.96 5.53
N LEU A 25 12.54 6.19 5.07
CA LEU A 25 13.05 6.44 3.72
C LEU A 25 14.48 5.95 3.52
N LYS A 26 15.33 5.98 4.56
CA LYS A 26 16.69 5.43 4.52
C LYS A 26 16.71 3.91 4.59
N LEU A 27 15.87 3.32 5.43
CA LEU A 27 15.76 1.87 5.60
C LEU A 27 14.99 1.21 4.45
N LEU A 28 14.14 1.98 3.77
CA LEU A 28 13.22 1.51 2.74
C LEU A 28 12.36 0.34 3.24
N ARG A 29 11.97 0.38 4.52
CA ARG A 29 11.10 -0.58 5.22
C ARG A 29 10.48 0.11 6.44
N GLY A 30 9.29 -0.31 6.83
CA GLY A 30 8.61 0.11 8.07
C GLY A 30 7.37 -0.74 8.33
N ASP A 31 6.72 -0.59 9.47
CA ASP A 31 5.44 -1.23 9.77
C ASP A 31 4.24 -0.33 9.41
N CYS A 32 3.02 -0.67 9.84
CA CYS A 32 1.83 0.06 9.37
C CYS A 32 1.75 1.46 9.98
N GLU A 33 2.21 1.62 11.22
CA GLU A 33 2.33 2.87 11.96
C GLU A 33 3.33 3.80 11.28
N ASP A 34 4.52 3.30 10.93
CA ASP A 34 5.55 4.06 10.22
C ASP A 34 5.02 4.59 8.88
N HIS A 35 4.34 3.74 8.11
CA HIS A 35 3.75 4.13 6.83
C HIS A 35 2.63 5.16 7.02
N ALA A 36 1.83 5.04 8.08
CA ALA A 36 0.74 5.98 8.35
C ALA A 36 1.28 7.36 8.73
N VAL A 37 2.33 7.42 9.56
CA VAL A 37 3.00 8.67 9.91
C VAL A 37 3.63 9.32 8.67
N LEU A 38 4.33 8.54 7.83
CA LEU A 38 4.92 9.05 6.59
C LEU A 38 3.85 9.64 5.65
N LEU A 39 2.75 8.90 5.43
CA LEU A 39 1.65 9.34 4.60
C LEU A 39 0.99 10.60 5.16
N MET A 40 0.73 10.63 6.47
CA MET A 40 0.13 11.79 7.13
C MET A 40 1.01 13.03 6.97
N CYS A 41 2.32 12.93 7.21
CA CYS A 41 3.24 14.05 7.03
C CYS A 41 3.28 14.54 5.59
N TYR A 42 3.24 13.63 4.60
CA TYR A 42 3.15 14.00 3.19
C TYR A 42 1.86 14.78 2.88
N LEU A 43 0.71 14.30 3.38
CA LEU A 43 -0.58 14.96 3.17
C LEU A 43 -0.66 16.32 3.86
N MET A 44 -0.13 16.44 5.09
CA MET A 44 -0.03 17.73 5.78
C MET A 44 0.84 18.72 5.01
N HIS A 45 1.94 18.28 4.40
CA HIS A 45 2.78 19.12 3.55
C HIS A 45 2.05 19.60 2.28
N GLN A 46 0.99 18.89 1.85
CA GLN A 46 0.10 19.28 0.75
C GLN A 46 -1.13 20.08 1.21
N ASP A 47 -1.11 20.63 2.44
CA ASP A 47 -2.22 21.37 3.06
C ASP A 47 -3.54 20.57 3.15
N ILE A 48 -3.45 19.24 3.23
CA ILE A 48 -4.62 18.37 3.42
C ILE A 48 -4.84 18.18 4.92
N THR A 49 -6.06 18.50 5.39
CA THR A 49 -6.45 18.21 6.76
C THR A 49 -6.52 16.69 6.95
N CYS A 50 -5.70 16.16 7.85
CA CYS A 50 -5.64 14.75 8.11
C CYS A 50 -5.30 14.43 9.57
N TRP A 51 -5.59 13.20 9.95
CA TRP A 51 -5.30 12.62 11.26
C TRP A 51 -4.76 11.21 11.06
N LEU A 52 -3.78 10.84 11.87
CA LEU A 52 -3.49 9.44 12.11
C LEU A 52 -4.68 8.84 12.87
N LEU A 53 -5.21 7.73 12.37
CA LEU A 53 -6.32 7.00 12.94
C LEU A 53 -5.78 5.71 13.53
N LEU A 54 -5.88 5.56 14.85
CA LEU A 54 -5.60 4.30 15.53
C LEU A 54 -6.91 3.58 15.83
N GLY A 55 -6.94 2.29 15.54
CA GLY A 55 -8.17 1.52 15.61
C GLY A 55 -7.94 0.03 15.53
N GLN A 56 -9.03 -0.68 15.25
CA GLN A 56 -9.02 -2.11 15.01
C GLN A 56 -9.51 -2.40 13.59
N GLY A 57 -8.72 -3.14 12.82
CA GLY A 57 -9.05 -3.64 11.50
C GLY A 57 -9.25 -5.15 11.48
N ILE A 58 -9.90 -5.64 10.42
CA ILE A 58 -10.04 -7.08 10.13
C ILE A 58 -9.36 -7.34 8.78
N PRO A 59 -8.44 -8.33 8.68
CA PRO A 59 -8.04 -9.30 9.72
C PRO A 59 -6.91 -8.82 10.66
N ASP A 60 -6.37 -7.62 10.45
CA ASP A 60 -5.06 -7.22 10.98
C ASP A 60 -5.00 -6.92 12.49
N GLY A 61 -6.14 -6.77 13.17
CA GLY A 61 -6.17 -6.47 14.60
C GLY A 61 -5.91 -4.98 14.86
N SER A 62 -4.93 -4.63 15.68
CA SER A 62 -4.56 -3.22 15.90
C SER A 62 -3.96 -2.64 14.63
N VAL A 63 -4.45 -1.47 14.20
CA VAL A 63 -4.02 -0.85 12.94
C VAL A 63 -3.88 0.66 13.04
N ALA A 64 -2.97 1.19 12.23
CA ALA A 64 -2.83 2.62 11.95
C ALA A 64 -3.26 2.94 10.51
N PHE A 65 -4.19 3.89 10.36
CA PHE A 65 -4.70 4.39 9.09
C PHE A 65 -4.58 5.92 9.04
N VAL A 66 -4.83 6.54 7.89
CA VAL A 66 -4.89 8.00 7.80
C VAL A 66 -6.31 8.44 7.45
N LEU A 67 -6.93 9.21 8.32
CA LEU A 67 -8.20 9.89 8.04
C LEU A 67 -7.89 11.22 7.36
N ILE A 68 -8.53 11.50 6.23
CA ILE A 68 -8.48 12.80 5.57
C ILE A 68 -9.85 13.46 5.60
N ARG A 69 -9.86 14.79 5.67
CA ARG A 69 -11.05 15.61 5.44
C ARG A 69 -10.84 16.47 4.19
N THR A 70 -11.77 16.35 3.25
CA THR A 70 -11.76 17.14 2.02
C THR A 70 -12.23 18.58 2.27
N LYS A 71 -12.04 19.44 1.27
CA LYS A 71 -12.58 20.81 1.28
C LYS A 71 -14.13 20.86 1.29
N THR A 72 -14.77 19.76 0.89
CA THR A 72 -16.24 19.57 0.94
C THR A 72 -16.72 19.02 2.29
N GLU A 73 -15.85 18.95 3.31
CA GLU A 73 -16.11 18.36 4.63
C GLU A 73 -16.50 16.86 4.57
N GLU A 74 -16.05 16.15 3.53
CA GLU A 74 -16.20 14.69 3.44
C GLU A 74 -14.98 14.00 4.06
N PHE A 75 -15.20 12.85 4.68
CA PHE A 75 -14.16 12.07 5.34
C PHE A 75 -13.83 10.81 4.55
N TYR A 76 -12.53 10.53 4.42
CA TYR A 76 -12.05 9.29 3.81
C TYR A 76 -10.95 8.68 4.66
N ILE A 77 -10.93 7.36 4.70
CA ILE A 77 -9.92 6.55 5.38
C ILE A 77 -8.95 6.03 4.31
N ILE A 78 -7.66 6.23 4.51
CA ILE A 78 -6.61 5.77 3.60
C ILE A 78 -5.79 4.68 4.30
N HIS A 79 -5.70 3.52 3.65
CA HIS A 79 -4.78 2.47 4.08
C HIS A 79 -3.35 2.90 3.74
N PRO A 80 -2.42 2.98 4.71
CA PRO A 80 -1.12 3.63 4.49
C PRO A 80 -0.16 2.80 3.65
N VAL A 81 -0.22 1.47 3.75
CA VAL A 81 0.59 0.55 2.93
C VAL A 81 0.00 0.37 1.53
N GLN A 82 -1.32 0.15 1.43
CA GLN A 82 -1.96 -0.15 0.14
C GLN A 82 -2.35 1.10 -0.66
N GLY A 83 -2.40 2.28 -0.04
CA GLY A 83 -2.87 3.51 -0.67
C GLY A 83 -4.35 3.50 -1.08
N VAL A 84 -5.13 2.51 -0.64
CA VAL A 84 -6.57 2.43 -0.93
C VAL A 84 -7.30 3.48 -0.11
N LYS A 85 -8.16 4.23 -0.78
CA LYS A 85 -9.05 5.23 -0.17
C LYS A 85 -10.46 4.65 -0.03
N TYR A 86 -10.95 4.59 1.20
CA TYR A 86 -12.30 4.16 1.56
C TYR A 86 -13.12 5.37 1.99
N SER A 87 -14.37 5.44 1.55
CA SER A 87 -15.34 6.34 2.20
C SER A 87 -15.59 5.85 3.63
N VAL A 88 -15.83 6.75 4.58
CA VAL A 88 -16.28 6.37 5.93
C VAL A 88 -17.64 5.65 5.91
N ASP A 89 -18.41 5.82 4.84
CA ASP A 89 -19.69 5.13 4.60
C ASP A 89 -19.53 3.79 3.86
N ASP A 90 -18.31 3.38 3.50
CA ASP A 90 -18.06 2.14 2.78
C ASP A 90 -18.24 0.91 3.69
N SER A 91 -19.02 -0.07 3.25
CA SER A 91 -19.19 -1.35 3.98
C SER A 91 -17.94 -2.22 3.91
N PHE A 92 -17.09 -2.01 2.91
CA PHE A 92 -15.91 -2.81 2.65
C PHE A 92 -14.63 -2.20 3.23
N SER A 93 -14.77 -1.14 4.03
CA SER A 93 -13.64 -0.61 4.78
C SER A 93 -13.06 -1.71 5.69
N PRO A 94 -11.74 -1.94 5.67
CA PRO A 94 -11.10 -2.95 6.53
C PRO A 94 -11.09 -2.52 8.01
N LEU A 95 -11.42 -1.26 8.29
CA LEU A 95 -11.49 -0.71 9.64
C LEU A 95 -12.82 -1.11 10.28
N ASN A 96 -12.75 -1.64 11.50
CA ASN A 96 -13.89 -2.06 12.30
C ASN A 96 -14.20 -1.04 13.41
N LYS A 97 -13.16 -0.55 14.11
CA LYS A 97 -13.33 0.36 15.26
C LYS A 97 -12.30 1.48 15.24
N VAL A 98 -12.68 2.67 15.71
CA VAL A 98 -11.79 3.83 15.90
C VAL A 98 -11.55 4.06 17.38
N TYR A 99 -10.29 4.10 17.80
CA TYR A 99 -9.90 4.39 19.18
C TYR A 99 -9.56 5.88 19.36
N CYS A 100 -8.71 6.42 18.50
CA CYS A 100 -8.34 7.83 18.57
C CYS A 100 -7.91 8.39 17.21
N LEU A 101 -7.94 9.71 17.13
CA LEU A 101 -7.39 10.50 16.03
C LEU A 101 -6.25 11.35 16.57
N ILE A 102 -5.16 11.45 15.83
CA ILE A 102 -3.94 12.14 16.26
C ILE A 102 -3.49 13.08 15.14
N ASN A 103 -3.14 14.31 15.48
CA ASN A 103 -2.43 15.21 14.56
C ASN A 103 -1.40 16.07 15.33
N GLN A 104 -0.82 17.06 14.64
CA GLN A 104 0.16 17.98 15.21
C GLN A 104 -0.38 18.87 16.36
N GLU A 105 -1.70 18.94 16.53
CA GLU A 105 -2.37 19.79 17.53
C GLU A 105 -2.78 19.00 18.76
N ASN A 106 -3.29 17.77 18.60
CA ASN A 106 -3.83 16.99 19.71
C ASN A 106 -3.94 15.49 19.43
N ILE A 107 -4.30 14.75 20.47
CA ILE A 107 -4.84 13.40 20.43
C ILE A 107 -6.30 13.50 20.89
N TRP A 108 -7.23 13.03 20.06
CA TRP A 108 -8.65 12.95 20.39
C TRP A 108 -9.05 11.50 20.59
N VAL A 109 -9.45 11.16 21.81
CA VAL A 109 -9.97 9.84 22.15
C VAL A 109 -11.44 9.75 21.73
N ASN A 110 -11.80 8.69 21.04
CA ASN A 110 -13.18 8.43 20.66
C ASN A 110 -13.97 7.99 21.90
N ILE A 111 -15.00 8.76 22.27
CA ILE A 111 -15.88 8.48 23.40
C ILE A 111 -17.32 8.14 22.96
N GLN A 112 -17.52 7.92 21.66
CA GLN A 112 -18.81 7.50 21.11
C GLN A 112 -19.11 6.06 21.53
N GLU A 113 -20.37 5.79 21.90
CA GLU A 113 -20.83 4.42 22.24
C GLU A 113 -20.88 3.49 21.02
N GLU A 114 -21.11 4.06 19.84
CA GLU A 114 -21.24 3.32 18.60
C GLU A 114 -19.87 3.00 18.01
N GLU A 115 -19.61 1.71 17.82
CA GLU A 115 -18.32 1.22 17.32
C GLU A 115 -18.32 1.06 15.80
N ILE A 116 -19.50 1.04 15.16
CA ILE A 116 -19.62 0.91 13.71
C ILE A 116 -19.05 2.14 13.01
N ILE A 117 -18.06 1.94 12.13
CA ILE A 117 -17.38 3.02 11.38
C ILE A 117 -18.35 3.95 10.67
N LYS A 118 -19.34 3.41 9.95
CA LYS A 118 -20.35 4.20 9.21
C LYS A 118 -21.20 5.12 10.08
N ARG A 119 -21.21 4.89 11.39
CA ARG A 119 -21.97 5.70 12.35
C ARG A 119 -21.06 6.55 13.24
N THR A 120 -19.74 6.35 13.13
CA THR A 120 -18.75 7.18 13.81
C THR A 120 -18.77 8.58 13.22
N ARG A 121 -19.00 9.58 14.07
CA ARG A 121 -18.91 10.99 13.68
C ARG A 121 -17.46 11.43 13.82
N PHE A 122 -16.81 11.74 12.69
CA PHE A 122 -15.37 12.04 12.64
C PHE A 122 -15.00 13.50 12.92
N ASP A 123 -15.97 14.38 13.21
CA ASP A 123 -15.69 15.77 13.53
C ASP A 123 -15.16 15.93 14.96
N VAL A 124 -13.83 16.00 15.09
CA VAL A 124 -13.10 16.18 16.37
C VAL A 124 -13.47 17.43 17.16
N ARG A 125 -14.19 18.39 16.55
CA ARG A 125 -14.69 19.59 17.25
C ARG A 125 -15.88 19.27 18.17
N LYS A 126 -16.50 18.09 18.03
CA LYS A 126 -17.66 17.66 18.82
C LYS A 126 -17.19 17.00 20.11
N SER A 127 -17.16 17.76 21.21
CA SER A 127 -16.72 17.28 22.53
C SER A 127 -17.58 16.17 23.14
N GLN A 128 -18.78 15.93 22.61
CA GLN A 128 -19.61 14.78 22.99
C GLN A 128 -19.14 13.46 22.35
N ASP A 129 -18.31 13.56 21.31
CA ASP A 129 -17.84 12.44 20.49
C ASP A 129 -16.33 12.20 20.67
N TRP A 130 -15.58 13.27 20.92
CA TRP A 130 -14.12 13.29 20.96
C TRP A 130 -13.59 14.03 22.18
N GLU A 131 -12.83 13.34 23.03
CA GLU A 131 -12.19 13.92 24.20
C GLU A 131 -10.71 14.25 23.89
N PRO A 132 -10.29 15.52 23.94
CA PRO A 132 -8.90 15.90 23.70
C PRO A 132 -8.01 15.56 24.91
N VAL A 133 -6.93 14.82 24.67
CA VAL A 133 -5.93 14.47 25.69
C VAL A 133 -5.23 15.71 26.22
N PHE A 134 -4.80 16.60 25.32
CA PHE A 134 -4.18 17.86 25.69
C PHE A 134 -5.24 18.97 25.75
N ASN A 135 -5.24 19.72 26.84
CA ASN A 135 -6.21 20.77 27.11
C ASN A 135 -5.58 21.85 27.99
N ARG A 136 -6.39 22.76 28.55
CA ARG A 136 -5.89 23.86 29.39
C ARG A 136 -5.13 23.38 30.63
N ASN A 137 -5.36 22.15 31.08
CA ASN A 137 -4.72 21.55 32.25
C ASN A 137 -3.50 20.69 31.87
N ILE A 138 -3.46 20.16 30.64
CA ILE A 138 -2.38 19.30 30.15
C ILE A 138 -1.87 19.87 28.83
N ALA A 139 -0.72 20.54 28.88
CA ALA A 139 -0.11 21.14 27.70
C ALA A 139 0.36 20.07 26.69
N THR A 140 0.30 20.42 25.41
CA THR A 140 0.88 19.60 24.34
C THR A 140 2.41 19.55 24.47
N PRO A 141 3.05 18.43 24.15
CA PRO A 141 4.50 18.38 24.05
C PRO A 141 4.98 19.34 22.96
N LEU A 142 6.11 20.00 23.20
CA LEU A 142 6.70 20.94 22.25
C LEU A 142 7.76 20.26 21.39
N GLY A 143 7.73 20.58 20.10
CA GLY A 143 8.71 20.09 19.13
C GLY A 143 8.29 18.79 18.45
N SER A 144 9.07 18.39 17.46
CA SER A 144 8.89 17.15 16.71
C SER A 144 10.23 16.43 16.61
N VAL A 145 10.19 15.10 16.68
CA VAL A 145 11.33 14.24 16.34
C VAL A 145 11.48 14.08 14.83
N GLN A 146 10.46 14.45 14.06
CA GLN A 146 10.52 14.48 12.61
C GLN A 146 11.44 15.63 12.16
N PRO A 147 12.31 15.39 11.16
CA PRO A 147 13.15 16.45 10.64
C PRO A 147 12.29 17.49 9.89
N ASN A 148 12.71 18.75 9.94
CA ASN A 148 12.04 19.84 9.21
C ASN A 148 12.12 19.67 7.69
N PHE A 149 13.16 18.99 7.21
CA PHE A 149 13.40 18.72 5.80
C PHE A 149 13.88 17.27 5.63
N ILE A 150 13.40 16.62 4.58
CA ILE A 150 13.81 15.28 4.19
C ILE A 150 14.55 15.41 2.86
N ASP A 151 15.79 14.94 2.81
CA ASP A 151 16.51 14.82 1.55
C ASP A 151 16.07 13.54 0.84
N TYR A 152 15.24 13.70 -0.19
CA TYR A 152 14.74 12.60 -1.00
C TYR A 152 15.34 12.68 -2.40
N THR A 153 16.42 11.92 -2.61
CA THR A 153 17.10 11.87 -3.90
C THR A 153 16.36 10.96 -4.89
N HIS A 154 16.36 11.34 -6.16
CA HIS A 154 15.82 10.49 -7.21
C HIS A 154 16.53 9.14 -7.28
N THR A 155 15.74 8.07 -7.44
CA THR A 155 16.26 6.72 -7.67
C THR A 155 17.09 6.68 -8.94
N SER A 156 18.29 6.11 -8.85
CA SER A 156 19.19 5.88 -9.97
C SER A 156 18.54 5.01 -11.05
N THR A 157 18.42 5.55 -12.27
CA THR A 157 17.85 4.82 -13.41
C THR A 157 18.71 3.63 -13.82
N LEU A 158 20.03 3.73 -13.62
CA LEU A 158 20.98 2.65 -13.87
C LEU A 158 20.73 1.48 -12.92
N ASP A 159 20.61 1.76 -11.62
CA ASP A 159 20.40 0.71 -10.61
C ASP A 159 19.05 0.01 -10.79
N VAL A 160 18.01 0.76 -11.16
CA VAL A 160 16.70 0.21 -11.52
C VAL A 160 16.82 -0.73 -12.73
N SER A 161 17.55 -0.34 -13.77
CA SER A 161 17.77 -1.18 -14.96
C SER A 161 18.53 -2.47 -14.61
N LEU A 162 19.61 -2.37 -13.84
CA LEU A 162 20.42 -3.52 -13.43
C LEU A 162 19.61 -4.50 -12.56
N LEU A 163 18.81 -3.98 -11.63
CA LEU A 163 17.91 -4.78 -10.80
C LEU A 163 16.84 -5.47 -11.65
N SER A 164 16.22 -4.74 -12.58
CA SER A 164 15.23 -5.27 -13.52
C SER A 164 15.78 -6.42 -14.34
N ASP A 165 16.97 -6.26 -14.93
CA ASP A 165 17.62 -7.29 -15.75
C ASP A 165 17.98 -8.53 -14.92
N SER A 166 18.47 -8.32 -13.70
CA SER A 166 18.80 -9.40 -12.77
C SER A 166 17.55 -10.19 -12.36
N LEU A 167 16.46 -9.48 -12.03
CA LEU A 167 15.16 -10.08 -11.70
C LEU A 167 14.61 -10.87 -12.89
N GLU A 168 14.59 -10.29 -14.08
CA GLU A 168 14.08 -10.97 -15.27
C GLU A 168 14.86 -12.25 -15.57
N LYS A 169 16.19 -12.21 -15.49
CA LYS A 169 17.03 -13.40 -15.69
C LYS A 169 16.69 -14.49 -14.66
N LEU A 170 16.57 -14.13 -13.39
CA LEU A 170 16.25 -15.06 -12.31
C LEU A 170 14.86 -15.68 -12.49
N LEU A 171 13.84 -14.86 -12.78
CA LEU A 171 12.45 -15.31 -12.94
C LEU A 171 12.32 -16.25 -14.14
N ARG A 172 12.97 -15.91 -15.27
CA ARG A 172 12.99 -16.78 -16.46
C ARG A 172 13.64 -18.12 -16.19
N GLN A 173 14.79 -18.14 -15.52
CA GLN A 173 15.48 -19.38 -15.14
C GLN A 173 14.62 -20.22 -14.20
N SER A 174 13.97 -19.59 -13.23
CA SER A 174 13.14 -20.27 -12.24
C SER A 174 11.88 -20.89 -12.86
N ILE A 175 11.13 -20.14 -13.69
CA ILE A 175 9.97 -20.68 -14.41
C ILE A 175 10.37 -21.86 -15.28
N ALA A 176 11.47 -21.73 -16.04
CA ALA A 176 11.95 -22.80 -16.91
C ALA A 176 12.34 -24.06 -16.11
N ALA A 177 12.96 -23.90 -14.94
CA ALA A 177 13.31 -25.00 -14.05
C ALA A 177 12.09 -25.66 -13.40
N TRP A 178 11.03 -24.90 -13.10
CA TRP A 178 9.79 -25.42 -12.52
C TRP A 178 8.97 -26.21 -13.54
N ARG A 179 9.04 -25.85 -14.83
CA ARG A 179 8.37 -26.54 -15.95
C ARG A 179 9.16 -27.77 -16.43
N LYS A 180 9.44 -28.73 -15.54
CA LYS A 180 10.30 -29.90 -15.81
C LYS A 180 9.94 -30.69 -17.07
N SER A 181 8.65 -30.77 -17.41
CA SER A 181 8.14 -31.60 -18.50
C SER A 181 8.15 -30.90 -19.87
N HIS A 182 8.27 -29.57 -19.92
CA HIS A 182 8.06 -28.80 -21.16
C HIS A 182 9.07 -27.68 -21.32
N ARG A 183 9.65 -27.59 -22.53
CA ARG A 183 10.52 -26.47 -22.89
C ARG A 183 9.75 -25.15 -22.76
N THR A 184 10.28 -24.23 -21.97
CA THR A 184 9.71 -22.88 -21.85
C THR A 184 10.19 -21.99 -22.99
N VAL A 185 9.27 -21.56 -23.85
CA VAL A 185 9.56 -20.64 -24.96
C VAL A 185 9.13 -19.23 -24.59
N TRP A 186 10.08 -18.29 -24.68
CA TRP A 186 9.82 -16.88 -24.37
C TRP A 186 9.47 -16.11 -25.64
N ASN A 187 8.18 -15.82 -25.84
CA ASN A 187 7.69 -15.11 -27.03
C ASN A 187 8.10 -13.62 -26.99
N ARG A 188 9.07 -13.24 -27.84
CA ARG A 188 9.62 -11.87 -27.89
C ARG A 188 8.58 -10.81 -28.27
N TYR A 189 7.63 -11.15 -29.14
CA TYR A 189 6.56 -10.24 -29.55
C TYR A 189 5.63 -9.94 -28.38
N VAL A 190 5.15 -10.99 -27.69
CA VAL A 190 4.29 -10.87 -26.50
C VAL A 190 4.98 -10.05 -25.40
N ILE A 191 6.27 -10.30 -25.15
CA ILE A 191 7.06 -9.53 -24.18
C ILE A 191 7.09 -8.03 -24.55
N ALA A 192 7.35 -7.70 -25.81
CA ALA A 192 7.42 -6.31 -26.26
C ALA A 192 6.06 -5.59 -26.14
N VAL A 193 4.96 -6.31 -26.39
CA VAL A 193 3.60 -5.79 -26.17
C VAL A 193 3.34 -5.55 -24.68
N LEU A 194 3.53 -6.57 -23.84
CA LEU A 194 3.24 -6.48 -22.41
C LEU A 194 4.07 -5.40 -21.69
N ARG A 195 5.34 -5.20 -22.06
CA ARG A 195 6.18 -4.13 -21.51
C ARG A 195 5.59 -2.73 -21.68
N LYS A 196 4.84 -2.49 -22.77
CA LYS A 196 4.18 -1.20 -23.01
C LYS A 196 2.90 -1.04 -22.20
N ILE A 197 2.28 -2.15 -21.81
CA ILE A 197 0.96 -2.19 -21.18
C ILE A 197 1.06 -2.21 -19.66
N LEU A 198 2.09 -2.86 -19.09
CA LEU A 198 2.28 -2.95 -17.64
C LEU A 198 2.25 -1.57 -16.93
N PRO A 199 2.92 -0.51 -17.42
CA PRO A 199 2.81 0.81 -16.79
C PRO A 199 1.40 1.41 -16.84
N LEU A 200 0.65 1.14 -17.91
CA LEU A 200 -0.73 1.61 -18.05
C LEU A 200 -1.67 0.91 -17.07
N LEU A 201 -1.45 -0.39 -16.86
CA LEU A 201 -2.19 -1.16 -15.85
C LEU A 201 -1.90 -0.69 -14.43
N GLU A 202 -0.64 -0.33 -14.15
CA GLU A 202 -0.26 0.23 -12.86
C GLU A 202 -0.95 1.58 -12.63
N GLN A 203 -0.96 2.46 -13.63
CA GLN A 203 -1.68 3.74 -13.57
C GLN A 203 -3.19 3.55 -13.36
N GLN A 204 -3.81 2.63 -14.11
CA GLN A 204 -5.24 2.33 -13.96
C GLN A 204 -5.57 1.77 -12.57
N ALA A 205 -4.71 0.93 -12.01
CA ALA A 205 -4.89 0.41 -10.65
C ALA A 205 -4.90 1.55 -9.63
N TRP A 206 -3.98 2.52 -9.76
CA TRP A 206 -3.97 3.71 -8.91
C TRP A 206 -5.24 4.56 -9.06
N GLU A 207 -5.69 4.81 -10.28
CA GLU A 207 -6.89 5.62 -10.56
C GLU A 207 -8.17 4.95 -10.05
N ALA A 208 -8.25 3.62 -10.10
CA ALA A 208 -9.38 2.85 -9.58
C ALA A 208 -9.42 2.77 -8.04
N GLY A 209 -8.45 3.36 -7.34
CA GLY A 209 -8.29 3.20 -5.89
C GLY A 209 -7.96 1.76 -5.49
N ALA A 210 -7.55 0.91 -6.45
CA ALA A 210 -7.17 -0.46 -6.20
C ALA A 210 -5.71 -0.45 -5.73
N GLY A 211 -5.52 -0.70 -4.45
CA GLY A 211 -4.19 -0.84 -3.89
C GLY A 211 -3.44 -2.03 -4.50
N PRO A 212 -2.15 -2.15 -4.22
CA PRO A 212 -1.35 -3.31 -4.61
C PRO A 212 -1.94 -4.56 -3.93
N GLY A 213 -2.46 -5.48 -4.74
CA GLY A 213 -3.14 -6.68 -4.26
C GLY A 213 -4.66 -6.52 -4.07
N GLY A 214 -5.22 -5.32 -4.26
CA GLY A 214 -6.66 -5.13 -4.34
C GLY A 214 -7.21 -5.68 -5.64
N ALA A 215 -8.24 -6.52 -5.56
CA ALA A 215 -9.10 -6.82 -6.70
C ALA A 215 -9.92 -5.58 -7.04
N GLY A 216 -9.27 -4.54 -7.59
CA GLY A 216 -9.97 -3.46 -8.28
C GLY A 216 -10.92 -4.09 -9.27
N SER A 217 -12.16 -3.61 -9.32
CA SER A 217 -13.18 -4.02 -10.29
C SER A 217 -12.50 -4.30 -11.62
N GLY A 218 -12.37 -5.59 -11.98
CA GLY A 218 -11.37 -6.05 -12.94
C GLY A 218 -11.45 -5.29 -14.25
N GLN A 219 -10.61 -4.27 -14.40
CA GLN A 219 -10.49 -3.58 -15.68
C GLN A 219 -9.67 -4.48 -16.57
N SER A 220 -10.39 -5.00 -17.54
CA SER A 220 -9.97 -6.10 -18.36
C SER A 220 -8.77 -5.73 -19.22
N LEU A 221 -7.72 -6.57 -19.20
CA LEU A 221 -6.60 -6.52 -20.15
C LEU A 221 -7.10 -6.42 -21.61
N TYR A 222 -8.31 -6.91 -21.89
CA TYR A 222 -8.96 -6.84 -23.20
C TYR A 222 -9.34 -5.43 -23.65
N GLN A 223 -9.19 -4.38 -22.82
CA GLN A 223 -9.42 -2.99 -23.26
C GLN A 223 -8.29 -2.48 -24.16
N PHE A 224 -7.08 -3.03 -24.05
CA PHE A 224 -5.95 -2.63 -24.88
C PHE A 224 -6.03 -3.32 -26.26
N PRO A 225 -6.07 -2.56 -27.38
CA PRO A 225 -6.17 -3.15 -28.72
C PRO A 225 -5.04 -4.15 -29.03
N GLN A 226 -3.83 -3.89 -28.51
CA GLN A 226 -2.69 -4.78 -28.68
C GLN A 226 -2.87 -6.12 -27.94
N VAL A 227 -3.59 -6.14 -26.82
CA VAL A 227 -3.94 -7.38 -26.12
C VAL A 227 -5.03 -8.12 -26.87
N GLN A 228 -6.04 -7.43 -27.41
CA GLN A 228 -7.09 -8.07 -28.23
C GLN A 228 -6.49 -8.83 -29.43
N GLN A 229 -5.51 -8.25 -30.11
CA GLN A 229 -4.78 -8.92 -31.19
C GLN A 229 -3.95 -10.12 -30.68
N LEU A 230 -3.44 -10.03 -29.45
CA LEU A 230 -2.66 -11.10 -28.83
C LEU A 230 -3.56 -12.27 -28.45
N VAL A 231 -4.71 -12.02 -27.82
CA VAL A 231 -5.65 -13.07 -27.42
C VAL A 231 -6.44 -13.67 -28.57
N SER A 232 -6.51 -13.01 -29.73
CA SER A 232 -7.03 -13.64 -30.95
C SER A 232 -6.06 -14.66 -31.56
N SER A 233 -4.76 -14.50 -31.29
CA SER A 233 -3.70 -15.37 -31.85
C SER A 233 -3.20 -16.41 -30.84
N TYR A 234 -3.39 -16.18 -29.54
CA TYR A 234 -2.87 -17.02 -28.46
C TYR A 234 -3.90 -17.20 -27.35
N LYS A 235 -3.97 -18.40 -26.78
CA LYS A 235 -4.63 -18.61 -25.48
C LYS A 235 -3.71 -18.06 -24.38
N VAL A 236 -4.14 -16.99 -23.72
CA VAL A 236 -3.36 -16.31 -22.67
C VAL A 236 -3.96 -16.64 -21.31
N CYS A 237 -3.12 -17.09 -20.38
CA CYS A 237 -3.49 -17.30 -18.99
C CYS A 237 -2.46 -16.62 -18.09
N GLY A 238 -2.93 -15.75 -17.21
CA GLY A 238 -2.07 -15.02 -16.29
C GLY A 238 -2.71 -13.71 -15.83
N PHE A 239 -1.98 -12.99 -15.00
CA PHE A 239 -2.40 -11.71 -14.44
C PHE A 239 -1.15 -10.86 -14.11
N PRO A 240 -1.25 -9.53 -14.10
CA PRO A 240 -0.18 -8.67 -13.62
C PRO A 240 0.06 -8.89 -12.12
N ILE A 241 1.32 -8.87 -11.71
CA ILE A 241 1.72 -8.95 -10.31
C ILE A 241 2.35 -7.61 -9.95
N ASN A 242 1.77 -6.89 -8.99
CA ASN A 242 2.33 -5.65 -8.45
C ASN A 242 2.70 -5.88 -6.97
N LEU A 243 4.00 -5.87 -6.68
CA LEU A 243 4.57 -6.17 -5.36
C LEU A 243 5.76 -5.24 -5.08
N PRO A 244 5.95 -4.76 -3.84
CA PRO A 244 7.17 -4.08 -3.46
C PRO A 244 8.36 -5.05 -3.48
N PHE A 245 9.52 -4.58 -3.94
CA PHE A 245 10.74 -5.37 -3.90
C PHE A 245 11.32 -5.38 -2.48
N THR A 246 11.41 -6.55 -1.87
CA THR A 246 12.08 -6.77 -0.57
C THR A 246 13.39 -7.53 -0.74
N ASN A 247 13.33 -8.64 -1.46
CA ASN A 247 14.46 -9.47 -1.86
C ASN A 247 14.02 -10.43 -2.97
N PHE A 248 14.98 -11.10 -3.62
CA PHE A 248 14.73 -12.04 -4.71
C PHE A 248 13.87 -13.25 -4.30
N ALA A 249 14.04 -13.78 -3.09
CA ALA A 249 13.32 -14.96 -2.62
C ALA A 249 11.82 -14.67 -2.48
N ALA A 250 11.46 -13.53 -1.88
CA ALA A 250 10.06 -13.11 -1.73
C ALA A 250 9.34 -12.98 -3.08
N ILE A 251 10.02 -12.41 -4.09
CA ILE A 251 9.46 -12.29 -5.45
C ILE A 251 9.29 -13.69 -6.09
N LEU A 252 10.25 -14.59 -5.90
CA LEU A 252 10.15 -15.96 -6.41
C LEU A 252 9.02 -16.75 -5.75
N ASP A 253 8.86 -16.63 -4.44
CA ASP A 253 7.81 -17.32 -3.70
C ASP A 253 6.43 -16.80 -4.11
N ALA A 254 6.28 -15.48 -4.26
CA ALA A 254 5.06 -14.85 -4.76
C ALA A 254 4.75 -15.28 -6.20
N LEU A 255 5.75 -15.37 -7.08
CA LEU A 255 5.55 -15.89 -8.43
C LEU A 255 5.17 -17.37 -8.42
N LYS A 256 5.83 -18.18 -7.58
CA LYS A 256 5.59 -19.62 -7.51
C LYS A 256 4.19 -19.93 -6.99
N SER A 257 3.70 -19.17 -6.01
CA SER A 257 2.37 -19.35 -5.43
C SER A 257 1.24 -19.10 -6.44
N THR A 258 1.48 -18.28 -7.47
CA THR A 258 0.50 -18.05 -8.56
C THR A 258 0.14 -19.32 -9.35
N GLY A 259 1.01 -20.34 -9.33
CA GLY A 259 0.78 -21.57 -10.09
C GLY A 259 0.90 -21.42 -11.61
N VAL A 260 1.24 -20.25 -12.17
CA VAL A 260 1.35 -20.01 -13.63
C VAL A 260 2.33 -20.99 -14.31
N HIS A 261 3.37 -21.42 -13.59
CA HIS A 261 4.31 -22.42 -14.08
C HIS A 261 3.67 -23.81 -14.30
N LYS A 262 2.50 -24.08 -13.73
CA LYS A 262 1.73 -25.32 -13.91
C LYS A 262 0.77 -25.27 -15.09
N SER A 263 0.59 -24.12 -15.74
CA SER A 263 -0.28 -24.00 -16.89
C SER A 263 0.28 -24.79 -18.07
N GLU A 264 -0.41 -25.86 -18.43
CA GLU A 264 -0.16 -26.68 -19.60
C GLU A 264 -1.05 -26.19 -20.76
N THR A 265 -0.47 -26.16 -21.95
CA THR A 265 -1.24 -26.14 -23.20
C THR A 265 -1.66 -27.58 -23.47
N GLU A 266 -2.96 -27.85 -23.59
CA GLU A 266 -3.41 -29.03 -24.33
C GLU A 266 -2.94 -28.83 -25.78
N ASP A 267 -2.11 -29.75 -26.28
CA ASP A 267 -1.72 -29.81 -27.68
C ASP A 267 -2.91 -30.27 -28.55
#